data_AF-A0A4Q2Y310-F1
#
_entry.id   AF-A0A4Q2Y310-F1
#
_cell.length_a   1.000
_cell.length_b   1.000
_cell.length_c   1.000
_cell.angle_alpha   90.00
_cell.angle_beta   90.00
_cell.angle_gamma   90.00
#
_symmetry.space_group_name_H-M   'P 1'
#
loop_
_entity.id
_entity.type
_entity.pdbx_description
1 polymer ?
#
loop_
_entity_poly.entity_id
_entity_poly.type
_entity_poly.pdbx_seq_one_letter_code
_entity_poly.pdbx_strand_id
1 'polypeptide(L)' 'FKILRGAGIVRTEIKGTEHINSLRVPELEKKFPGVMKSILKALRGG' A
#
# COMPACT_ATOMS: atom_id res chain seq x y z
N PHE A 1 7.27 2.91 -5.17
CA PHE A 1 6.42 1.74 -4.86
C PHE A 1 7.17 0.42 -4.57
N LYS A 2 8.51 0.39 -4.44
CA LYS A 2 9.27 -0.88 -4.24
C LYS A 2 9.02 -1.54 -2.87
N ILE A 3 8.92 -0.75 -1.80
CA ILE A 3 8.69 -1.26 -0.43
C ILE A 3 7.33 -1.97 -0.33
N LEU A 4 6.26 -1.33 -0.80
CA LEU A 4 4.91 -1.89 -0.74
C LEU A 4 4.71 -3.08 -1.70
N ARG A 5 5.37 -3.05 -2.87
CA ARG A 5 5.38 -4.17 -3.82
C ARG A 5 6.15 -5.38 -3.26
N GLY A 6 7.33 -5.17 -2.69
CA GLY A 6 8.16 -6.23 -2.10
C GLY A 6 7.54 -6.88 -0.87
N ALA A 7 6.70 -6.14 -0.14
CA ALA A 7 5.94 -6.65 1.00
C ALA A 7 4.69 -7.48 0.60
N GLY A 8 4.36 -7.56 -0.70
CA GLY A 8 3.19 -8.29 -1.21
C GLY A 8 1.86 -7.63 -0.86
N ILE A 9 1.85 -6.31 -0.70
CA ILE A 9 0.71 -5.53 -0.17
C ILE A 9 0.02 -4.72 -1.26
N VAL A 10 0.64 -4.61 -2.43
CA VAL A 10 0.05 -4.00 -3.61
C VAL A 10 -0.50 -5.11 -4.49
N ARG A 11 -1.80 -5.05 -4.78
CA ARG A 11 -2.41 -5.80 -5.87
C ARG A 11 -2.36 -4.94 -7.11
N THR A 12 -1.71 -5.43 -8.15
CA THR A 12 -1.68 -4.78 -9.45
C THR A 12 -2.70 -5.48 -10.35
N GLU A 13 -3.65 -4.71 -10.88
CA GLU A 13 -4.56 -5.15 -11.92
C GLU A 13 -4.26 -4.38 -13.21
N ILE A 14 -4.25 -5.09 -14.33
CA ILE A 14 -4.06 -4.49 -15.64
C ILE A 14 -5.45 -4.28 -16.23
N LYS A 15 -5.87 -3.03 -16.39
CA LYS A 15 -7.12 -2.67 -17.06
C LYS A 15 -6.76 -1.93 -18.34
N GLY A 16 -6.70 -2.66 -19.46
CA GLY A 16 -6.22 -2.11 -20.74
C GLY A 16 -4.70 -1.86 -20.70
N THR A 17 -4.27 -0.63 -20.96
CA THR A 17 -2.85 -0.21 -20.91
C THR A 17 -2.42 0.35 -19.55
N GLU A 18 -3.36 0.49 -18.61
CA GLU A 18 -3.09 1.11 -17.31
C GLU A 18 -2.88 0.04 -16.22
N HIS A 19 -1.86 0.27 -15.40
CA HIS A 19 -1.58 -0.54 -14.21
C HIS A 19 -2.22 0.10 -12.98
N ILE A 20 -3.33 -0.47 -12.51
CA ILE A 20 -4.01 -0.02 -11.30
C ILE A 20 -3.39 -0.75 -10.11
N ASN A 21 -2.82 0.02 -9.19
CA ASN A 21 -2.24 -0.50 -7.95
C ASN A 21 -3.20 -0.23 -6.78
N SER A 22 -3.78 -1.28 -6.23
CA SER A 22 -4.61 -1.20 -5.03
C SER A 22 -3.85 -1.74 -3.82
N LEU A 23 -3.80 -0.95 -2.74
CA LEU A 23 -3.20 -1.41 -1.48
C LEU A 23 -4.20 -2.28 -0.72
N ARG A 24 -3.77 -3.46 -0.29
CA ARG A 24 -4.56 -4.35 0.59
C ARG A 24 -4.28 -3.96 2.04
N VAL A 25 -5.00 -2.95 2.52
CA VAL A 25 -4.85 -2.38 3.87
C VAL A 25 -4.91 -3.43 4.99
N PRO A 26 -5.82 -4.43 4.97
CA PRO A 26 -5.86 -5.44 6.04
C PRO A 26 -4.60 -6.33 6.09
N GLU A 27 -4.04 -6.68 4.93
CA GLU A 27 -2.81 -7.48 4.86
C GLU A 27 -1.57 -6.65 5.24
N LEU A 28 -1.58 -5.37 4.89
CA LEU A 28 -0.56 -4.41 5.32
C LEU A 28 -0.51 -4.29 6.83
N GLU A 29 -1.65 -4.08 7.48
CA GLU A 29 -1.71 -3.98 8.93
C GLU A 29 -1.35 -5.29 9.63
N LYS A 30 -1.66 -6.46 9.05
CA LYS A 30 -1.25 -7.75 9.61
C LYS A 30 0.27 -7.97 9.55
N LYS A 31 0.92 -7.60 8.44
CA LYS A 31 2.38 -7.78 8.26
C LYS A 31 3.20 -6.67 8.93
N PHE A 32 2.65 -5.45 8.94
CA PHE A 32 3.33 -4.24 9.40
C PHE A 32 2.34 -3.39 10.23
N PRO A 33 2.00 -3.83 11.46
CA PRO A 33 0.98 -3.18 12.28
C PRO A 33 1.36 -1.72 12.57
N GLY A 34 0.44 -0.80 12.27
CA GLY A 34 0.63 0.62 12.53
C GLY A 34 1.48 1.38 11.50
N VAL A 35 1.98 0.71 10.45
CA VAL A 35 2.70 1.40 9.36
C VAL A 35 1.75 2.24 8.52
N MET A 36 0.56 1.74 8.17
CA MET A 36 -0.42 2.54 7.42
C MET A 36 -0.83 3.77 8.24
N LYS A 37 -1.04 3.58 9.54
CA LYS A 37 -1.38 4.67 10.47
C LYS A 37 -0.26 5.72 10.55
N SER A 38 1.00 5.29 10.58
CA SER A 38 2.16 6.19 10.59
C SER A 38 2.27 6.99 9.30
N ILE A 39 2.08 6.35 8.14
CA ILE A 39 2.09 7.01 6.82
C ILE A 39 0.94 8.02 6.72
N LEU A 40 -0.28 7.63 7.10
CA LEU A 40 -1.44 8.54 7.09
C LEU A 40 -1.26 9.74 8.01
N LYS A 41 -0.62 9.54 9.18
CA LYS A 41 -0.28 10.64 10.08
C LYS A 41 0.76 11.58 9.46
N ALA A 42 1.79 11.03 8.80
CA ALA A 42 2.80 11.82 8.11
C ALA A 42 2.20 12.65 6.96
N LEU A 43 1.29 12.07 6.16
CA LEU A 43 0.59 12.76 5.07
C LEU A 43 -0.37 13.86 5.55
N ARG A 44 -0.89 13.77 6.77
CA ARG A 44 -1.75 14.80 7.38
C ARG A 44 -0.99 15.92 8.08
N GLY A 45 0.33 15.77 8.25
CA GLY A 45 1.18 16.69 9.01
C GLY A 45 2.26 17.37 8.18
N GLY A 46 2.05 17.52 6.86
CA GLY A 46 2.93 18.24 5.94
C GLY A 46 2.16 19.29 5.16
#